data_AF-A0A0F6RBI7-F1
#
_entry.id   AF-A0A0F6RBI7-F1
#
_cell.length_a   1.000
_cell.length_b   1.000
_cell.length_c   1.000
_cell.angle_alpha   90.00
_cell.angle_beta   90.00
_cell.angle_gamma   90.00
#
_symmetry.space_group_name_H-M   'P 1'
#
loop_
_entity.id
_entity.type
_entity.pdbx_description
1 polymer ?
#
loop_
_entity_poly.entity_id
_entity_poly.type
_entity_poly.pdbx_seq_one_letter_code
_entity_poly.pdbx_strand_id
1 'polypeptide(L)'
;MKKSMAVLGVIFGLAAGSANAGDADILKQMDVRACQAQAQVQSKEEGEKTQKACECEIENTDYEALSEAKKKGDLAKIQKINQEAKEACAE
;
A
#
# COMPACT_ATOMS: atom_id res chain seq x y z
N MET A 1 -50.33 -9.26 2.60
CA MET A 1 -50.12 -8.15 1.64
C MET A 1 -49.74 -6.88 2.41
N LYS A 2 -48.94 -6.00 1.76
CA LYS A 2 -48.34 -4.71 2.20
C LYS A 2 -47.11 -4.86 3.11
N LYS A 3 -45.88 -4.90 2.57
CA LYS A 3 -45.04 -3.80 2.02
C LYS A 3 -44.98 -2.58 2.94
N SER A 4 -43.83 -2.41 3.60
CA SER A 4 -43.16 -1.11 3.72
C SER A 4 -41.68 -1.34 3.98
N MET A 5 -40.91 -1.34 2.89
CA MET A 5 -39.48 -1.14 2.90
C MET A 5 -39.24 0.35 3.12
N ALA A 6 -38.68 0.73 4.27
CA ALA A 6 -38.14 2.05 4.49
C ALA A 6 -36.63 2.01 4.18
N VAL A 7 -36.31 2.28 2.92
CA VAL A 7 -34.95 2.57 2.46
C VAL A 7 -34.56 3.93 3.03
N LEU A 8 -33.79 3.95 4.11
CA LEU A 8 -33.04 5.14 4.50
C LEU A 8 -31.80 5.23 3.60
N GLY A 9 -31.96 5.93 2.48
CA GLY A 9 -30.86 6.31 1.61
C GLY A 9 -29.99 7.34 2.31
N VAL A 10 -28.87 6.90 2.88
CA VAL A 10 -27.78 7.80 3.25
C VAL A 10 -26.97 8.06 1.99
N ILE A 11 -27.28 9.14 1.29
CA ILE A 11 -26.40 9.67 0.24
C ILE A 11 -25.26 10.39 0.94
N PHE A 12 -24.19 9.65 1.27
CA PHE A 12 -22.89 10.26 1.52
C PHE A 12 -22.36 10.69 0.16
N GLY A 13 -22.47 11.99 -0.14
CA GLY A 13 -21.76 12.60 -1.25
C GLY A 13 -20.29 12.31 -1.08
N LEU A 14 -19.77 11.41 -1.92
CA LEU A 14 -18.34 11.23 -2.12
C LEU A 14 -17.85 12.54 -2.73
N ALA A 15 -17.37 13.43 -1.87
CA ALA A 15 -16.54 14.55 -2.28
C ALA A 15 -15.49 13.98 -3.24
N ALA A 16 -15.47 14.51 -4.47
CA ALA A 16 -14.40 14.25 -5.41
C ALA A 16 -13.09 14.70 -4.74
N GLY A 17 -12.41 13.75 -4.10
CA GLY A 17 -11.17 13.96 -3.41
C GLY A 17 -10.12 14.33 -4.43
N SER A 18 -9.55 15.52 -4.25
CA SER A 18 -8.39 16.00 -4.96
C SER A 18 -7.32 14.91 -5.05
N ALA A 19 -6.76 14.74 -6.25
CA ALA A 19 -5.58 13.93 -6.48
C ALA A 19 -4.43 14.44 -5.59
N ASN A 20 -4.21 13.78 -4.47
CA ASN A 20 -3.14 14.12 -3.54
C ASN A 20 -1.96 13.17 -3.77
N ALA A 21 -0.90 13.68 -4.40
CA ALA A 21 0.40 13.02 -4.49
C ALA A 21 0.97 12.68 -3.09
N GLY A 22 0.53 13.38 -2.05
CA GLY A 22 0.96 13.14 -0.67
C GLY A 22 0.61 11.75 -0.11
N ASP A 23 -0.41 11.06 -0.64
CA ASP A 23 -0.73 9.71 -0.15
C ASP A 23 0.34 8.67 -0.56
N ALA A 24 0.96 8.85 -1.74
CA ALA A 24 2.03 7.97 -2.22
C ALA A 24 3.32 8.15 -1.40
N ASP A 25 3.71 9.40 -1.14
CA ASP A 25 4.86 9.73 -0.28
C ASP A 25 4.70 9.21 1.15
N ILE A 26 3.49 9.30 1.72
CA ILE A 26 3.19 8.77 3.06
C ILE A 26 3.35 7.24 3.07
N LEU A 27 2.84 6.54 2.07
CA LEU A 27 3.00 5.09 1.95
C LEU A 27 4.47 4.70 1.85
N LYS A 28 5.25 5.40 1.02
CA LYS A 28 6.68 5.17 0.87
C LYS A 28 7.44 5.39 2.18
N GLN A 29 7.17 6.49 2.89
CA GLN A 29 7.81 6.74 4.19
C GLN A 29 7.45 5.69 5.24
N MET A 30 6.19 5.21 5.23
CA MET A 30 5.76 4.14 6.13
C MET A 30 6.56 2.86 5.89
N ASP A 31 6.73 2.48 4.63
CA ASP A 31 7.47 1.27 4.27
C ASP A 31 8.96 1.42 4.60
N VAL A 32 9.59 2.57 4.32
CA VAL A 32 10.99 2.85 4.72
C VAL A 32 11.16 2.69 6.24
N ARG A 33 10.22 3.22 7.04
CA ARG A 33 10.29 3.08 8.49
C ARG A 33 10.12 1.62 8.93
N ALA A 34 9.18 0.89 8.34
CA ALA A 34 8.98 -0.53 8.63
C ALA A 34 10.24 -1.34 8.29
N CYS A 35 10.87 -1.02 7.16
CA CYS A 35 12.11 -1.60 6.68
C CYS A 35 13.25 -1.45 7.69
N GLN A 36 13.50 -0.21 8.12
CA GLN A 36 14.53 0.10 9.09
C GLN A 36 14.27 -0.55 10.45
N ALA A 37 13.00 -0.66 10.86
CA ALA A 37 12.64 -1.36 12.09
C ALA A 37 12.90 -2.87 11.96
N GLN A 38 12.56 -3.49 10.83
CA GLN A 38 12.75 -4.92 10.59
C GLN A 38 14.24 -5.30 10.53
N ALA A 39 15.08 -4.44 9.96
CA ALA A 39 16.53 -4.62 9.96
C ALA A 39 17.14 -4.53 11.37
N GLN A 40 16.63 -3.64 12.23
CA GLN A 40 17.13 -3.44 13.60
C GLN A 40 16.78 -4.56 14.57
N VAL A 41 15.71 -5.32 14.31
CA VAL A 41 15.26 -6.43 15.18
C VAL A 41 16.04 -7.72 14.89
N GLN A 42 16.76 -7.80 13.76
CA GLN A 42 17.51 -8.99 13.36
C GLN A 42 19.00 -8.92 13.72
N SER A 43 19.65 -10.09 13.76
CA SER A 43 21.10 -10.25 13.88
C SER A 43 21.81 -9.36 12.85
N LYS A 44 22.98 -8.79 13.15
CA LYS A 44 23.66 -7.83 12.23
C LYS A 44 23.75 -8.30 10.77
N GLU A 45 24.04 -9.58 10.53
CA GLU A 45 24.16 -10.14 9.18
C GLU A 45 22.79 -10.35 8.49
N GLU A 46 21.77 -10.77 9.23
CA GLU A 46 20.41 -10.99 8.72
C GLU A 46 19.65 -9.66 8.55
N GLY A 47 19.93 -8.68 9.42
CA GLY A 47 19.42 -7.33 9.34
C GLY A 47 19.91 -6.61 8.09
N GLU A 48 21.18 -6.76 7.72
CA GLU A 48 21.74 -6.13 6.51
C GLU A 48 21.17 -6.73 5.21
N LYS A 49 20.98 -8.06 5.17
CA LYS A 49 20.30 -8.74 4.05
C LYS A 49 18.83 -8.34 3.95
N THR A 50 18.14 -8.27 5.09
CA THR A 50 16.72 -7.85 5.11
C THR A 50 16.56 -6.40 4.73
N GLN A 51 17.46 -5.53 5.17
CA GLN A 51 17.43 -4.11 4.82
C GLN A 51 17.57 -3.92 3.30
N LYS A 52 18.54 -4.60 2.67
CA LYS A 52 18.74 -4.52 1.21
C LYS A 52 17.54 -5.05 0.42
N ALA A 53 16.98 -6.19 0.82
CA ALA A 53 15.81 -6.76 0.16
C ALA A 53 14.62 -5.79 0.24
N CYS A 54 14.39 -5.23 1.42
CA CYS A 54 13.27 -4.33 1.63
C CYS A 54 13.48 -2.92 1.04
N GLU A 55 14.70 -2.37 1.02
CA GLU A 55 15.01 -1.15 0.27
C GLU A 55 14.76 -1.35 -1.23
N CYS A 56 15.16 -2.51 -1.77
CA CYS A 56 14.87 -2.87 -3.16
C CYS A 56 13.35 -2.93 -3.43
N GLU A 57 12.56 -3.57 -2.57
CA GLU A 57 11.11 -3.65 -2.73
C GLU A 57 10.47 -2.25 -2.74
N ILE A 58 10.94 -1.35 -1.86
CA ILE A 58 10.47 0.04 -1.79
C ILE A 58 10.83 0.80 -3.06
N GLU A 59 12.03 0.63 -3.60
CA GLU A 59 12.44 1.30 -4.84
C GLU A 59 11.68 0.81 -6.06
N ASN A 60 11.27 -0.47 -6.08
CA ASN A 60 10.52 -1.08 -7.18
C ASN A 60 8.99 -0.98 -7.01
N THR A 61 8.50 -0.45 -5.89
CA THR A 61 7.05 -0.28 -5.65
C THR A 61 6.54 1.00 -6.32
N ASP A 62 5.56 0.87 -7.23
CA ASP A 62 4.81 2.00 -7.76
C ASP A 62 3.80 2.50 -6.71
N TYR A 63 4.23 3.44 -5.86
CA TYR A 63 3.43 4.00 -4.78
C TYR A 63 2.24 4.83 -5.25
N GLU A 64 2.31 5.44 -6.43
CA GLU A 64 1.16 6.16 -7.00
C GLU A 64 0.08 5.16 -7.40
N ALA A 65 0.45 4.10 -8.12
CA ALA A 65 -0.48 3.03 -8.48
C ALA A 65 -1.00 2.28 -7.25
N LEU A 66 -0.18 2.09 -6.22
CA LEU A 66 -0.55 1.45 -4.95
C LEU A 66 -1.55 2.32 -4.18
N SER A 67 -1.30 3.62 -4.09
CA SER A 67 -2.19 4.59 -3.45
C SER A 67 -3.56 4.62 -4.14
N GLU A 68 -3.57 4.70 -5.48
CA GLU A 68 -4.80 4.63 -6.26
C GLU A 68 -5.55 3.30 -6.06
N ALA A 69 -4.85 2.17 -6.06
CA ALA A 69 -5.46 0.86 -5.87
C ALA A 69 -6.06 0.70 -4.47
N LYS A 70 -5.38 1.21 -3.43
CA LYS A 70 -5.91 1.27 -2.06
C LYS A 70 -7.17 2.13 -1.95
N LYS A 71 -7.19 3.30 -2.60
CA LYS A 71 -8.37 4.17 -2.65
C LYS A 71 -9.57 3.52 -3.33
N LYS A 72 -9.31 2.78 -4.42
CA LYS A 72 -10.34 2.06 -5.20
C LYS A 72 -10.74 0.72 -4.57
N GLY A 73 -10.04 0.26 -3.53
CA GLY A 73 -10.25 -1.06 -2.94
C GLY A 73 -9.86 -2.22 -3.88
N ASP A 74 -8.99 -1.97 -4.85
CA ASP A 74 -8.57 -2.96 -5.85
C ASP A 74 -7.47 -3.86 -5.29
N LEU A 75 -7.89 -4.91 -4.58
CA LEU A 75 -7.00 -5.87 -3.94
C LEU A 75 -6.11 -6.62 -4.95
N ALA A 76 -6.62 -6.89 -6.16
CA ALA A 76 -5.86 -7.59 -7.18
C ALA A 76 -4.69 -6.73 -7.68
N LYS A 77 -4.93 -5.44 -7.92
CA LYS A 77 -3.88 -4.51 -8.31
C LYS A 77 -2.87 -4.27 -7.19
N ILE A 78 -3.31 -4.16 -5.94
CA ILE A 78 -2.41 -4.06 -4.78
C ILE A 78 -1.48 -5.28 -4.70
N GLN A 79 -2.04 -6.49 -4.80
CA GLN A 79 -1.25 -7.72 -4.75
C GLN A 79 -0.24 -7.79 -5.89
N LYS A 80 -0.67 -7.44 -7.10
CA LYS A 80 0.20 -7.43 -8.27
C LYS A 80 1.39 -6.48 -8.11
N ILE A 81 1.15 -5.23 -7.68
CA ILE A 81 2.22 -4.24 -7.46
C ILE A 81 3.24 -4.75 -6.43
N ASN A 82 2.75 -5.29 -5.31
CA ASN A 82 3.63 -5.82 -4.27
C ASN A 82 4.40 -7.07 -4.75
N GLN A 83 3.81 -7.89 -5.60
CA GLN A 83 4.44 -9.08 -6.15
C GLN A 83 5.52 -8.70 -7.17
N GLU A 84 5.24 -7.76 -8.07
CA GLU A 84 6.21 -7.26 -9.05
C GLU A 84 7.43 -6.63 -8.34
N ALA A 85 7.21 -5.85 -7.27
CA ALA A 85 8.29 -5.30 -6.46
C ALA A 85 9.14 -6.41 -5.78
N LYS A 86 8.51 -7.49 -5.31
CA LYS A 86 9.20 -8.65 -4.73
C LYS A 86 10.00 -9.44 -5.75
N GLU A 87 9.40 -9.71 -6.91
CA GLU A 87 10.04 -10.45 -7.99
C GLU A 87 11.24 -9.70 -8.55
N ALA A 88 11.18 -8.36 -8.61
CA ALA A 88 12.30 -7.51 -8.99
C ALA A 88 13.50 -7.59 -8.02
N CYS A 89 13.27 -8.03 -6.78
CA CYS A 89 14.26 -8.10 -5.71
C CYS A 89 14.61 -9.53 -5.29
N ALA A 90 14.02 -10.51 -5.97
CA ALA A 90 14.32 -11.93 -5.78
C ALA A 90 15.49 -12.34 -6.68
N GLU A 91 16.71 -11.96 -6.29
CA GLU A 91 17.97 -12.47 -6.86
C GLU A 91 18.76 -13.32 -5.84
#